data_AF-A0A946E8Y4-F1
#
_entry.id   AF-A0A946E8Y4-F1
#
_cell.length_a   1.000
_cell.length_b   1.000
_cell.length_c   1.000
_cell.angle_alpha   90.00
_cell.angle_beta   90.00
_cell.angle_gamma   90.00
#
_symmetry.space_group_name_H-M   'P 1'
#
loop_
_entity.id
_entity.type
_entity.pdbx_description
1 polymer ?
#
loop_
_entity_poly.entity_id
_entity_poly.type
_entity_poly.pdbx_seq_one_letter_code
_entity_poly.pdbx_strand_id
1 'polypeptide(L)' 'MTQGEITELSTSELIENLDEKVILLDKLNLTHSVSEDENPIRIRYARRTVARIKTELRKRELAEAAK' A
#
# COMPACT_ATOMS: atom_id res chain seq x y z
N MET A 1 -2.98 -5.43 6.13
CA MET A 1 -1.57 -5.72 6.45
C MET A 1 -1.16 -4.96 7.68
N THR A 2 -0.56 -5.67 8.63
CA THR A 2 0.03 -5.10 9.85
C THR A 2 1.45 -4.60 9.55
N GLN A 3 2.02 -3.75 10.43
CA GLN A 3 3.36 -3.23 10.21
C GLN A 3 4.43 -4.34 10.27
N GLY A 4 4.22 -5.39 11.08
CA GLY A 4 5.14 -6.51 11.23
C GLY A 4 5.34 -7.27 9.92
N GLU A 5 4.24 -7.57 9.21
CA GLU A 5 4.28 -8.21 7.89
C GLU A 5 5.09 -7.38 6.88
N ILE A 6 4.97 -6.05 6.91
CA ILE A 6 5.66 -5.15 5.98
C ILE A 6 7.17 -5.12 6.26
N THR A 7 7.59 -5.26 7.52
CA THR A 7 9.00 -5.29 7.89
C THR A 7 9.69 -6.62 7.56
N GLU A 8 8.96 -7.73 7.56
CA GLU A 8 9.48 -9.07 7.25
C GLU A 8 9.69 -9.30 5.75
N LEU A 9 8.96 -8.58 4.89
CA LEU A 9 9.08 -8.69 3.44
C LEU A 9 10.39 -8.10 2.88
N SER A 10 10.92 -8.73 1.84
CA SER A 10 12.06 -8.21 1.08
C SER A 10 11.70 -6.93 0.30
N THR A 11 12.70 -6.17 -0.12
CA THR A 11 12.49 -4.93 -0.90
C THR A 11 11.78 -5.21 -2.23
N SER A 12 12.11 -6.32 -2.90
CA SER A 12 11.44 -6.75 -4.14
C SER A 12 9.98 -7.10 -3.92
N GLU A 13 9.68 -7.91 -2.89
CA GLU A 13 8.29 -8.30 -2.59
C GLU A 13 7.43 -7.11 -2.14
N LEU A 14 8.02 -6.11 -1.48
CA LEU A 14 7.35 -4.86 -1.13
C LEU A 14 6.95 -4.03 -2.35
N ILE A 15 7.79 -4.02 -3.39
CA ILE A 15 7.49 -3.30 -4.63
C ILE A 15 6.36 -4.02 -5.39
N GLU A 16 6.44 -5.33 -5.54
CA GLU A 16 5.37 -6.12 -6.18
C GLU A 16 4.04 -5.97 -5.43
N ASN A 17 4.06 -6.08 -4.10
CA ASN A 17 2.86 -5.84 -3.28
C ASN A 17 2.35 -4.40 -3.41
N LEU A 18 3.23 -3.41 -3.52
CA LEU A 18 2.82 -2.02 -3.69
C LEU A 18 1.99 -1.86 -4.96
N ASP A 19 2.46 -2.41 -6.08
CA ASP A 19 1.79 -2.30 -7.37
C ASP A 19 0.43 -2.97 -7.35
N GLU A 20 0.33 -4.18 -6.78
CA GLU A 20 -0.94 -4.87 -6.61
C GLU A 20 -1.94 -4.06 -5.76
N LYS A 21 -1.48 -3.49 -4.63
CA LYS A 21 -2.36 -2.71 -3.74
C LYS A 21 -2.78 -1.37 -4.35
N VAL A 22 -1.95 -0.77 -5.21
CA VAL A 22 -2.31 0.45 -5.96
C VAL A 22 -3.39 0.13 -6.99
N ILE A 23 -3.22 -0.92 -7.78
CA ILE A 23 -4.25 -1.37 -8.75
C ILE A 23 -5.57 -1.67 -8.04
N LEU A 24 -5.52 -2.33 -6.88
CA LEU A 24 -6.70 -2.60 -6.07
C LEU A 24 -7.36 -1.30 -5.59
N LEU A 25 -6.58 -0.32 -5.11
CA LEU A 25 -7.10 0.97 -4.65
C LEU A 25 -7.81 1.72 -5.79
N ASP A 26 -7.23 1.74 -6.98
CA ASP A 26 -7.82 2.40 -8.15
C ASP A 26 -9.11 1.72 -8.59
N LYS A 27 -9.16 0.39 -8.56
CA LYS A 27 -10.38 -0.37 -8.82
C LYS A 27 -11.48 -0.08 -7.80
N LEU A 28 -11.14 0.03 -6.51
CA LEU A 28 -12.09 0.40 -5.46
C LEU A 28 -12.59 1.84 -5.64
N ASN A 29 -11.72 2.78 -6.02
CA ASN A 29 -12.12 4.16 -6.30
C ASN A 29 -13.07 4.25 -7.50
N LEU A 30 -12.77 3.52 -8.58
CA LEU A 30 -13.65 3.40 -9.74
C LEU A 30 -15.00 2.77 -9.37
N THR A 31 -14.97 1.66 -8.63
CA THR A 31 -16.18 0.95 -8.21
C THR A 31 -17.06 1.85 -7.34
N HIS A 32 -16.49 2.55 -6.36
CA HIS A 32 -17.21 3.49 -5.52
C HIS A 32 -17.75 4.71 -6.30
N SER A 33 -17.00 5.21 -7.29
CA SER A 33 -17.44 6.31 -8.14
C SER A 33 -18.56 5.92 -9.09
N VAL A 34 -18.62 4.65 -9.51
CA VAL A 34 -19.64 4.12 -10.43
C VAL A 34 -20.84 3.56 -9.66
N SER A 35 -20.63 3.10 -8.43
CA SER A 35 -21.64 2.47 -7.58
C SER A 35 -21.39 2.82 -6.11
N GLU A 36 -22.20 3.73 -5.58
CA GLU A 36 -22.10 4.27 -4.21
C GLU A 36 -22.29 3.22 -3.10
N ASP A 37 -22.75 2.01 -3.44
CA ASP A 37 -22.98 0.90 -2.50
C ASP A 37 -21.70 0.32 -1.88
N GLU A 38 -20.51 0.67 -2.40
CA GLU A 38 -19.27 0.16 -1.85
C GLU A 38 -18.85 0.89 -0.57
N ASN A 39 -18.55 0.13 0.50
CA ASN A 39 -18.21 0.69 1.80
C ASN A 39 -16.90 1.53 1.76
N PRO A 40 -16.94 2.84 2.00
CA PRO A 40 -15.78 3.74 1.90
C PRO A 40 -14.69 3.45 2.95
N ILE A 41 -15.01 2.68 3.99
CA ILE A 41 -14.02 2.22 4.97
C ILE A 41 -12.98 1.30 4.30
N ARG A 42 -13.35 0.51 3.29
CA ARG A 42 -12.42 -0.38 2.57
C ARG A 42 -11.36 0.42 1.80
N ILE A 43 -11.77 1.48 1.11
CA ILE A 43 -10.86 2.42 0.43
C ILE A 43 -9.87 3.03 1.43
N ARG A 44 -10.37 3.42 2.62
CA ARG A 44 -9.51 3.96 3.69
C ARG A 44 -8.46 2.95 4.14
N TYR A 45 -8.80 1.67 4.30
CA TYR A 45 -7.84 0.63 4.69
C TYR A 45 -6.83 0.33 3.58
N ALA A 46 -7.27 0.25 2.32
CA ALA A 46 -6.38 0.05 1.17
C ALA A 46 -5.35 1.19 1.07
N ARG A 47 -5.81 2.45 1.15
CA ARG A 47 -4.95 3.63 1.14
C ARG A 47 -3.94 3.65 2.28
N ARG A 48 -4.34 3.26 3.49
CA ARG A 48 -3.43 3.13 4.64
C ARG A 48 -2.35 2.08 4.42
N THR A 49 -2.70 0.97 3.78
CA THR A 49 -1.75 -0.12 3.49
C THR A 49 -0.70 0.33 2.47
N VAL A 50 -1.12 0.97 1.38
CA VAL A 50 -0.22 1.57 0.38
C VAL A 50 0.73 2.57 1.03
N ALA A 51 0.22 3.45 1.89
CA ALA A 51 1.03 4.45 2.58
C ALA A 51 2.12 3.79 3.47
N ARG A 52 1.78 2.75 4.23
CA ARG A 52 2.75 2.04 5.08
C ARG A 52 3.88 1.41 4.27
N ILE A 53 3.55 0.76 3.15
CA ILE A 53 4.55 0.16 2.25
C ILE A 53 5.50 1.23 1.70
N LYS A 54 4.96 2.36 1.21
CA LYS A 54 5.77 3.49 0.72
C LYS A 54 6.68 4.08 1.81
N THR A 55 6.19 4.18 3.05
CA THR A 55 7.00 4.67 4.18
C THR A 55 8.15 3.73 4.50
N GLU A 56 7.95 2.41 4.51
CA GLU A 56 9.04 1.45 4.74
C GLU A 56 10.06 1.45 3.60
N LEU A 57 9.62 1.51 2.34
CA LEU A 57 10.54 1.67 1.20
C LEU A 57 11.40 2.94 1.35
N ARG A 58 10.78 4.08 1.66
CA ARG A 58 11.52 5.33 1.87
C ARG A 58 12.49 5.25 3.05
N LYS A 59 12.11 4.56 4.12
CA LYS A 59 12.97 4.34 5.29
C LYS A 59 14.20 3.50 4.91
N ARG A 60 14.04 2.48 4.06
CA ARG A 60 15.16 1.67 3.54
C ARG A 60 16.08 2.49 2.63
N GLU A 61 15.52 3.27 1.70
CA GLU A 61 16.30 4.19 0.85
C GLU A 61 17.15 5.17 1.66
N LEU A 62 16.56 5.78 2.71
CA LEU A 62 17.28 6.71 3.58
C LEU A 62 18.39 6.02 4.38
N ALA A 63 18.19 4.76 4.79
CA ALA A 63 19.21 3.97 5.47
C ALA A 63 20.37 3.59 4.55
N GLU A 64 20.10 3.29 3.27
CA GLU A 64 21.11 3.03 2.26
C GLU A 64 21.89 4.31 1.89
N ALA A 65 21.21 5.45 1.75
CA ALA A 65 21.84 6.74 1.45
C ALA A 65 22.70 7.30 2.61
N ALA A 66 22.46 6.85 3.83
CA ALA A 66 23.25 7.22 5.02
C ALA A 66 24.49 6.32 5.22
N LYS A 67 24.68 5.32 4.36
CA LYS A 67 25.82 4.40 4.39
C LYS A 67 26.91 4.87 3.43
#